data_AF-A0A927TGB5-F1
#
_entry.id   AF-A0A927TGB5-F1
#
_cell.length_a   1.000
_cell.length_b   1.000
_cell.length_c   1.000
_cell.angle_alpha   90.00
_cell.angle_beta   90.00
_cell.angle_gamma   90.00
#
_symmetry.space_group_name_H-M   'P 1'
#
loop_
_entity.id
_entity.type
_entity.pdbx_description
1 polymer ?
#
loop_
_entity_poly.entity_id
_entity_poly.type
_entity_poly.pdbx_seq_one_letter_code
_entity_poly.pdbx_strand_id
1 'polypeptide(L)'
;MKKLDINFEQTTDTTGYLFSLAKCLSAVLKHSEYKDFADDIIASSGFAFRMWVAPDLCPSATSIWDFSKQPEWVANGGLVCDYTERLWGQENIEEERRKTAIQQIKNAIDNGMAAVVWDISDCEWGIITGYDDESKILFTLRIDGSEDQIAYDKLGKLEIQILSVLTVSNKSDKSVKQIVADTKQLAVSHLRGEEWCENAKGIAAYDMLCKFISEQYTSDVAWKLEYYLGTYAALKWYAWQFFNKYEEKECAEIYESVYKAWQAAFDIGKNGNVTNKLVKQEIVDLLMKAKNAEQKFLDYAG
;
A
#
# COMPACT_ATOMS: atom_id res chain seq x y z
N MET A 1 -2.53 14.17 27.68
CA MET A 1 -3.28 13.58 26.55
C MET A 1 -3.39 14.52 25.35
N LYS A 2 -3.07 14.05 24.14
CA LYS A 2 -3.40 14.69 22.86
C LYS A 2 -3.86 13.62 21.86
N LYS A 3 -4.92 13.90 21.11
CA LYS A 3 -5.50 12.99 20.11
C LYS A 3 -6.00 13.80 18.91
N LEU A 4 -5.68 13.34 17.72
CA LEU A 4 -6.14 13.87 16.43
C LEU A 4 -7.44 13.16 16.03
N ASP A 5 -8.30 13.88 15.33
CA ASP A 5 -9.52 13.31 14.72
C ASP A 5 -9.18 12.82 13.32
N ILE A 6 -9.04 11.50 13.18
CA ILE A 6 -8.65 10.83 11.94
C ILE A 6 -9.56 9.64 11.74
N ASN A 7 -9.98 9.44 10.50
CA ASN A 7 -10.77 8.29 10.07
C ASN A 7 -10.37 7.92 8.62
N PHE A 8 -11.02 6.91 8.06
CA PHE A 8 -10.83 6.52 6.65
C PHE A 8 -11.89 7.09 5.71
N GLU A 9 -12.76 7.99 6.18
CA GLU A 9 -13.71 8.65 5.30
C GLU A 9 -12.94 9.40 4.21
N GLN A 10 -13.51 9.40 2.99
CA GLN A 10 -12.90 10.02 1.81
C GLN A 10 -11.63 9.34 1.27
N THR A 11 -11.07 8.33 1.94
CA THR A 11 -10.04 7.47 1.32
C THR A 11 -10.72 6.46 0.40
N THR A 12 -10.47 6.59 -0.90
CA THR A 12 -11.10 5.72 -1.90
C THR A 12 -10.55 4.29 -1.82
N ASP A 13 -11.44 3.32 -1.66
CA ASP A 13 -11.12 1.91 -1.65
C ASP A 13 -12.16 1.18 -2.52
N THR A 14 -11.83 0.95 -3.79
CA THR A 14 -12.81 0.47 -4.78
C THR A 14 -13.22 -0.97 -4.58
N THR A 15 -12.45 -1.74 -3.80
CA THR A 15 -12.65 -3.18 -3.59
C THR A 15 -12.89 -3.55 -2.13
N GLY A 16 -12.55 -2.67 -1.19
CA GLY A 16 -12.49 -2.95 0.24
C GLY A 16 -11.18 -3.63 0.67
N TYR A 17 -10.22 -3.77 -0.26
CA TYR A 17 -8.94 -4.46 -0.07
C TYR A 17 -7.75 -3.53 -0.35
N LEU A 18 -7.94 -2.21 -0.34
CA LEU A 18 -6.81 -1.29 -0.50
C LEU A 18 -5.72 -1.61 0.53
N PHE A 19 -4.52 -1.81 0.02
CA PHE A 19 -3.32 -2.07 0.79
C PHE A 19 -3.19 -1.17 2.03
N SER A 20 -3.07 -1.78 3.20
CA SER A 20 -3.26 -1.11 4.49
C SER A 20 -2.28 0.04 4.73
N LEU A 21 -1.00 -0.08 4.35
CA LEU A 21 -0.05 1.04 4.43
C LEU A 21 -0.52 2.22 3.56
N ALA A 22 -0.87 1.96 2.28
CA ALA A 22 -1.31 3.00 1.37
C ALA A 22 -2.57 3.70 1.88
N LYS A 23 -3.54 2.92 2.39
CA LYS A 23 -4.78 3.43 2.99
C LYS A 23 -4.50 4.30 4.22
N CYS A 24 -3.64 3.84 5.13
CA CYS A 24 -3.26 4.58 6.33
C CYS A 24 -2.51 5.87 5.98
N LEU A 25 -1.54 5.82 5.08
CA LEU A 25 -0.77 6.98 4.65
C LEU A 25 -1.66 8.03 4.00
N SER A 26 -2.56 7.62 3.10
CA SER A 26 -3.54 8.52 2.50
C SER A 26 -4.43 9.18 3.57
N ALA A 27 -5.01 8.40 4.48
CA ALA A 27 -5.90 8.91 5.53
C ALA A 27 -5.20 9.90 6.47
N VAL A 28 -3.95 9.63 6.84
CA VAL A 28 -3.13 10.54 7.66
C VAL A 28 -2.88 11.85 6.92
N LEU A 29 -2.58 11.81 5.62
CA LEU A 29 -2.40 13.03 4.83
C LEU A 29 -3.70 13.81 4.68
N LYS A 30 -4.85 13.16 4.41
CA LYS A 30 -6.16 13.83 4.25
C LYS A 30 -6.55 14.66 5.47
N HIS A 31 -6.20 14.20 6.67
CA HIS A 31 -6.49 14.87 7.93
C HIS A 31 -5.39 15.83 8.41
N SER A 32 -4.50 16.26 7.50
CA SER A 32 -3.36 17.11 7.81
C SER A 32 -3.25 18.31 6.85
N GLU A 33 -2.23 19.15 7.05
CA GLU A 33 -1.85 20.21 6.11
C GLU A 33 -1.36 19.69 4.73
N TYR A 34 -1.13 18.38 4.59
CA TYR A 34 -0.66 17.72 3.37
C TYR A 34 -1.78 17.04 2.58
N LYS A 35 -3.05 17.35 2.87
CA LYS A 35 -4.22 16.72 2.23
C LYS A 35 -4.21 16.69 0.69
N ASP A 36 -3.58 17.66 0.04
CA ASP A 36 -3.50 17.73 -1.42
C ASP A 36 -2.63 16.61 -2.04
N PHE A 37 -1.78 15.97 -1.23
CA PHE A 37 -0.92 14.84 -1.59
C PHE A 37 -1.58 13.48 -1.31
N ALA A 38 -2.73 13.45 -0.62
CA ALA A 38 -3.21 12.24 0.02
C ALA A 38 -3.55 11.10 -0.94
N ASP A 39 -4.08 11.41 -2.12
CA ASP A 39 -4.33 10.38 -3.14
C ASP A 39 -3.09 10.17 -4.02
N ASP A 40 -2.32 11.23 -4.29
CA ASP A 40 -1.14 11.17 -5.15
C ASP A 40 -0.02 10.34 -4.53
N ILE A 41 0.09 10.31 -3.20
CA ILE A 41 1.17 9.61 -2.52
C ILE A 41 1.15 8.12 -2.83
N ILE A 42 -0.03 7.51 -3.03
CA ILE A 42 -0.15 6.07 -3.32
C ILE A 42 0.47 5.74 -4.67
N ALA A 43 0.31 6.62 -5.66
CA ALA A 43 0.94 6.45 -6.97
C ALA A 43 2.42 6.87 -6.95
N SER A 44 2.71 8.06 -6.44
CA SER A 44 4.05 8.65 -6.48
C SER A 44 5.07 7.95 -5.60
N SER A 45 4.64 7.23 -4.56
CA SER A 45 5.50 6.33 -3.78
C SER A 45 5.66 4.93 -4.40
N GLY A 46 5.06 4.68 -5.57
CA GLY A 46 5.21 3.44 -6.32
C GLY A 46 4.22 2.32 -5.97
N PHE A 47 3.47 2.44 -4.88
CA PHE A 47 2.55 1.39 -4.43
C PHE A 47 1.50 1.04 -5.49
N ALA A 48 1.01 2.03 -6.25
CA ALA A 48 0.02 1.80 -7.31
C ALA A 48 0.55 0.90 -8.47
N PHE A 49 1.87 0.81 -8.65
CA PHE A 49 2.50 0.11 -9.77
C PHE A 49 3.08 -1.25 -9.38
N ARG A 50 3.51 -1.35 -8.13
CA ARG A 50 4.08 -2.54 -7.52
C ARG A 50 3.12 -3.72 -7.55
N MET A 51 3.64 -4.88 -7.94
CA MET A 51 2.89 -6.13 -7.97
C MET A 51 3.84 -7.33 -7.92
N TRP A 52 3.51 -8.32 -7.10
CA TRP A 52 4.18 -9.62 -7.10
C TRP A 52 3.26 -10.72 -6.57
N VAL A 53 3.53 -11.96 -6.93
CA VAL A 53 2.62 -13.08 -6.69
C VAL A 53 3.39 -14.25 -6.11
N ALA A 54 3.00 -14.64 -4.88
CA ALA A 54 3.48 -15.87 -4.27
C ALA A 54 2.86 -17.08 -4.99
N PRO A 55 3.60 -18.19 -5.19
CA PRO A 55 3.08 -19.34 -5.95
C PRO A 55 1.78 -19.95 -5.39
N ASP A 56 1.52 -19.77 -4.09
CA ASP A 56 0.37 -20.30 -3.35
C ASP A 56 -0.66 -19.21 -2.99
N LEU A 57 -0.48 -17.99 -3.52
CA LEU A 57 -1.22 -16.78 -3.16
C LEU A 57 -1.30 -16.54 -1.66
N CYS A 58 -0.23 -16.79 -0.91
CA CYS A 58 -0.19 -16.42 0.50
C CYS A 58 -0.47 -14.92 0.68
N PRO A 59 -1.56 -14.51 1.37
CA PRO A 59 -1.95 -13.10 1.47
C PRO A 59 -0.87 -12.22 2.08
N SER A 60 -0.12 -12.74 3.05
CA SER A 60 0.94 -11.97 3.71
C SER A 60 2.03 -11.52 2.74
N ALA A 61 2.18 -12.16 1.58
CA ALA A 61 3.11 -11.72 0.57
C ALA A 61 2.80 -10.30 0.08
N THR A 62 1.53 -9.87 -0.01
CA THR A 62 1.20 -8.48 -0.39
C THR A 62 1.55 -7.46 0.70
N SER A 63 1.84 -7.92 1.92
CA SER A 63 2.10 -7.09 3.10
C SER A 63 3.58 -7.09 3.53
N ILE A 64 4.48 -7.76 2.80
CA ILE A 64 5.93 -7.81 3.12
C ILE A 64 6.74 -7.02 2.08
N TRP A 65 7.60 -6.11 2.53
CA TRP A 65 8.57 -5.43 1.66
C TRP A 65 9.86 -5.03 2.39
N ASP A 66 10.79 -4.43 1.64
CA ASP A 66 11.95 -3.76 2.20
C ASP A 66 11.53 -2.49 2.98
N PHE A 67 11.23 -2.70 4.27
CA PHE A 67 10.75 -1.67 5.19
C PHE A 67 11.61 -0.40 5.16
N SER A 68 12.93 -0.55 4.99
CA SER A 68 13.91 0.55 4.99
C SER A 68 13.78 1.50 3.80
N LYS A 69 13.06 1.10 2.75
CA LYS A 69 12.85 1.89 1.53
C LYS A 69 11.66 2.84 1.60
N GLN A 70 10.81 2.74 2.63
CA GLN A 70 9.65 3.62 2.78
C GLN A 70 9.99 5.12 2.71
N PRO A 71 11.09 5.62 3.31
CA PRO A 71 11.45 7.04 3.20
C PRO A 71 11.74 7.49 1.77
N GLU A 72 12.44 6.64 1.00
CA GLU A 72 12.75 6.92 -0.40
C GLU A 72 11.46 7.00 -1.24
N TRP A 73 10.51 6.11 -0.99
CA TRP A 73 9.23 6.09 -1.68
C TRP A 73 8.37 7.31 -1.34
N VAL A 74 8.26 7.69 -0.06
CA VAL A 74 7.53 8.90 0.33
C VAL A 74 8.19 10.17 -0.23
N ALA A 75 9.54 10.20 -0.25
CA ALA A 75 10.30 11.29 -0.86
C ALA A 75 10.10 11.41 -2.37
N ASN A 76 9.77 10.32 -3.06
CA ASN A 76 9.40 10.38 -4.47
C ASN A 76 8.17 11.31 -4.67
N GLY A 77 7.14 11.16 -3.84
CA GLY A 77 5.92 11.97 -3.83
C GLY A 77 6.05 13.41 -3.35
N GLY A 78 7.27 13.91 -3.12
CA GLY A 78 7.48 15.29 -2.71
C GLY A 78 7.29 15.56 -1.21
N LEU A 79 7.26 14.51 -0.39
CA LEU A 79 7.12 14.61 1.06
C LEU A 79 8.39 14.13 1.77
N VAL A 80 8.72 14.75 2.89
CA VAL A 80 9.78 14.30 3.79
C VAL A 80 9.12 13.55 4.93
N CYS A 81 9.68 12.41 5.32
CA CYS A 81 9.20 11.65 6.47
C CYS A 81 10.33 11.31 7.43
N ASP A 82 9.96 11.18 8.70
CA ASP A 82 10.76 10.50 9.70
C ASP A 82 10.36 9.02 9.72
N TYR A 83 11.35 8.17 10.00
CA TYR A 83 11.18 6.74 9.96
C TYR A 83 12.03 6.06 11.02
N THR A 84 11.40 5.21 11.82
CA THR A 84 12.07 4.38 12.82
C THR A 84 11.69 2.93 12.58
N GLU A 85 12.72 2.07 12.52
CA GLU A 85 12.52 0.63 12.35
C GLU A 85 13.31 -0.23 13.33
N ARG A 86 12.82 -1.45 13.48
CA ARG A 86 13.52 -2.59 14.08
C ARG A 86 12.97 -3.88 13.47
N LEU A 87 13.85 -4.73 12.95
CA LEU A 87 13.49 -6.02 12.36
C LEU A 87 13.77 -7.18 13.33
N TRP A 88 13.53 -8.41 12.90
CA TRP A 88 13.88 -9.62 13.66
C TRP A 88 15.40 -9.74 13.89
N GLY A 89 15.78 -10.33 15.02
CA GLY A 89 17.19 -10.52 15.38
C GLY A 89 17.90 -9.25 15.85
N GLN A 90 17.14 -8.20 16.16
CA GLN A 90 17.63 -6.90 16.64
C GLN A 90 17.17 -6.61 18.09
N GLU A 91 17.15 -7.64 18.95
CA GLU A 91 16.67 -7.52 20.34
C GLU A 91 17.55 -6.59 21.17
N ASN A 92 18.83 -6.48 20.83
CA ASN A 92 19.81 -5.63 21.52
C ASN A 92 19.54 -4.12 21.40
N ILE A 93 18.75 -3.70 20.40
CA ILE A 93 18.40 -2.28 20.17
C ILE A 93 16.90 -2.02 20.37
N GLU A 94 16.14 -3.00 20.88
CA GLU A 94 14.69 -2.92 20.97
C GLU A 94 14.22 -1.70 21.76
N GLU A 95 14.69 -1.56 23.00
CA GLU A 95 14.20 -0.52 23.89
C GLU A 95 14.54 0.88 23.37
N GLU A 96 15.73 1.04 22.79
CA GLU A 96 16.18 2.28 22.16
C GLU A 96 15.25 2.65 21.00
N ARG A 97 15.04 1.74 20.06
CA ARG A 97 14.19 1.98 18.89
C ARG A 97 12.74 2.26 19.27
N ARG A 98 12.18 1.56 20.26
CA ARG A 98 10.83 1.81 20.77
C ARG A 98 10.71 3.22 21.37
N LYS A 99 11.68 3.66 22.18
CA LYS A 99 11.69 5.01 22.75
C LYS A 99 11.82 6.08 21.67
N THR A 100 12.69 5.85 20.68
CA THR A 100 12.86 6.73 19.52
C THR A 100 11.56 6.86 18.73
N ALA A 101 10.87 5.75 18.47
CA ALA A 101 9.57 5.74 17.79
C ALA A 101 8.48 6.48 18.59
N ILE A 102 8.38 6.27 19.90
CA ILE A 102 7.41 7.01 20.74
C ILE A 102 7.67 8.51 20.66
N GLN A 103 8.94 8.94 20.73
CA GLN A 103 9.25 10.36 20.63
C GLN A 103 8.91 10.93 19.24
N GLN A 104 9.20 10.17 18.17
CA GLN A 104 8.81 10.52 16.80
C GLN A 104 7.28 10.70 16.68
N ILE A 105 6.51 9.73 17.18
CA ILE A 105 5.03 9.76 17.18
C ILE A 105 4.51 11.00 17.92
N LYS A 106 5.04 11.27 19.12
CA LYS A 106 4.62 12.43 19.92
C LYS A 106 4.90 13.74 19.20
N ASN A 107 6.10 13.90 18.64
CA ASN A 107 6.47 15.09 17.88
C ASN A 107 5.54 15.30 16.67
N ALA A 108 5.23 14.23 15.93
CA ALA A 108 4.31 14.30 14.80
C ALA A 108 2.91 14.74 15.25
N ILE A 109 2.36 14.11 16.30
CA ILE A 109 1.04 14.45 16.84
C ILE A 109 1.01 15.88 17.35
N ASP A 110 2.09 16.32 18.00
CA ASP A 110 2.25 17.69 18.47
C ASP A 110 2.16 18.70 17.31
N ASN A 111 2.67 18.34 16.15
CA ASN A 111 2.59 19.09 14.90
C ASN A 111 1.34 18.83 14.06
N GLY A 112 0.34 18.09 14.57
CA GLY A 112 -0.92 17.83 13.86
C GLY A 112 -0.83 16.71 12.81
N MET A 113 0.18 15.85 12.89
CA MET A 113 0.38 14.69 12.02
C MET A 113 0.28 13.38 12.81
N ALA A 114 -0.45 12.40 12.30
CA ALA A 114 -0.47 11.06 12.88
C ALA A 114 0.65 10.17 12.32
N ALA A 115 0.90 9.04 13.00
CA ALA A 115 1.91 8.08 12.58
C ALA A 115 1.26 6.83 11.95
N VAL A 116 1.83 6.35 10.85
CA VAL A 116 1.46 5.06 10.27
C VAL A 116 2.40 4.00 10.83
N VAL A 117 1.84 2.92 11.39
CA VAL A 117 2.58 1.95 12.18
C VAL A 117 2.22 0.52 11.79
N TRP A 118 3.23 -0.34 11.69
CA TRP A 118 3.07 -1.76 11.44
C TRP A 118 2.59 -2.53 12.68
N ASP A 119 1.79 -3.57 12.44
CA ASP A 119 1.36 -4.56 13.44
C ASP A 119 0.54 -3.97 14.59
N ILE A 120 -0.30 -2.98 14.31
CA ILE A 120 -1.26 -2.42 15.28
C ILE A 120 -2.72 -2.69 14.87
N SER A 121 -2.92 -3.57 13.89
CA SER A 121 -4.23 -3.90 13.32
C SER A 121 -4.28 -5.35 12.83
N ASP A 122 -3.96 -6.33 13.68
CA ASP A 122 -3.92 -7.79 13.37
C ASP A 122 -2.91 -8.14 12.27
N CYS A 123 -1.60 -7.99 12.55
CA CYS A 123 -0.53 -8.21 11.56
C CYS A 123 -0.60 -7.28 10.33
N GLU A 124 -1.36 -6.18 10.40
CA GLU A 124 -1.48 -5.16 9.35
C GLU A 124 -1.13 -3.76 9.86
N TRP A 125 -1.07 -2.80 8.94
CA TRP A 125 -0.83 -1.39 9.24
C TRP A 125 -2.05 -0.74 9.90
N GLY A 126 -1.78 0.18 10.81
CA GLY A 126 -2.78 1.09 11.36
C GLY A 126 -2.21 2.48 11.58
N ILE A 127 -3.00 3.33 12.24
CA ILE A 127 -2.63 4.72 12.53
C ILE A 127 -2.56 4.91 14.04
N ILE A 128 -1.53 5.59 14.53
CA ILE A 128 -1.51 6.14 15.87
C ILE A 128 -1.98 7.59 15.80
N THR A 129 -3.13 7.86 16.42
CA THR A 129 -3.85 9.14 16.34
C THR A 129 -3.57 10.03 17.55
N GLY A 130 -2.99 9.51 18.61
CA GLY A 130 -2.79 10.25 19.85
C GLY A 130 -1.89 9.55 20.86
N TYR A 131 -1.60 10.25 21.96
CA TYR A 131 -0.88 9.71 23.09
C TYR A 131 -1.38 10.29 24.42
N ASP A 132 -1.14 9.55 25.49
CA ASP A 132 -1.30 10.02 26.86
C ASP A 132 -0.13 9.60 27.74
N ASP A 133 0.68 10.58 28.17
CA ASP A 133 1.88 10.33 28.97
C ASP A 133 1.58 9.91 30.41
N GLU A 134 0.42 10.31 30.96
CA GLU A 134 0.03 9.94 32.33
C GLU A 134 -0.25 8.44 32.42
N SER A 135 -1.03 7.91 31.47
CA SER A 135 -1.37 6.49 31.37
C SER A 135 -0.38 5.66 30.53
N LYS A 136 0.57 6.31 29.83
CA LYS A 136 1.58 5.70 28.95
C LYS A 136 0.97 4.84 27.84
N ILE A 137 -0.04 5.38 27.16
CA ILE A 137 -0.74 4.73 26.06
C ILE A 137 -0.67 5.57 24.77
N LEU A 138 -0.77 4.88 23.64
CA LEU A 138 -0.96 5.43 22.31
C LEU A 138 -2.38 5.08 21.86
N PHE A 139 -3.13 6.06 21.35
CA PHE A 139 -4.44 5.82 20.75
C PHE A 139 -4.25 5.35 19.31
N THR A 140 -4.91 4.26 18.93
CA THR A 140 -4.79 3.66 17.60
C THR A 140 -6.12 3.70 16.85
N LEU A 141 -6.01 3.69 15.53
CA LEU A 141 -7.08 3.45 14.58
C LEU A 141 -6.66 2.26 13.71
N ARG A 142 -7.42 1.17 13.81
CA ARG A 142 -7.21 -0.09 13.09
C ARG A 142 -7.78 0.01 11.68
N ILE A 143 -7.34 -0.85 10.76
CA ILE A 143 -7.68 -0.74 9.32
C ILE A 143 -9.17 -0.89 9.02
N ASP A 144 -9.93 -1.51 9.93
CA ASP A 144 -11.39 -1.64 9.89
C ASP A 144 -12.13 -0.38 10.39
N GLY A 145 -11.39 0.64 10.83
CA GLY A 145 -11.91 1.89 11.38
C GLY A 145 -12.22 1.85 12.87
N SER A 146 -11.97 0.73 13.56
CA SER A 146 -12.14 0.66 15.01
C SER A 146 -10.99 1.37 15.76
N GLU A 147 -11.34 2.04 16.85
CA GLU A 147 -10.36 2.65 17.74
C GLU A 147 -9.89 1.65 18.80
N ASP A 148 -8.61 1.71 19.16
CA ASP A 148 -8.04 0.90 20.24
C ASP A 148 -6.90 1.69 20.94
N GLN A 149 -6.20 1.04 21.88
CA GLN A 149 -5.09 1.60 22.62
C GLN A 149 -3.97 0.58 22.77
N ILE A 150 -2.73 1.05 22.63
CA ILE A 150 -1.54 0.23 22.93
C ILE A 150 -0.72 0.91 24.02
N ALA A 151 -0.22 0.14 24.98
CA ALA A 151 0.72 0.66 25.96
C ALA A 151 2.06 0.98 25.28
N TYR A 152 2.75 2.03 25.75
CA TYR A 152 4.06 2.45 25.24
C TYR A 152 5.06 1.28 25.22
N ASP A 153 5.01 0.40 26.21
CA ASP A 153 5.93 -0.72 26.31
C ASP A 153 5.61 -1.88 25.34
N LYS A 154 4.47 -1.84 24.67
CA LYS A 154 4.04 -2.84 23.68
C LYS A 154 4.32 -2.45 22.24
N LEU A 155 4.61 -1.18 21.95
CA LEU A 155 4.92 -0.73 20.59
C LEU A 155 6.10 -1.55 20.00
N GLY A 156 5.87 -2.20 18.85
CA GLY A 156 6.85 -3.08 18.19
C GLY A 156 7.07 -4.44 18.86
N LYS A 157 6.19 -4.84 19.80
CA LYS A 157 6.17 -6.13 20.52
C LYS A 157 4.78 -6.79 20.51
N LEU A 158 4.03 -6.58 19.44
CA LEU A 158 2.70 -7.15 19.25
C LEU A 158 2.83 -8.54 18.60
N GLU A 159 2.00 -8.90 17.63
CA GLU A 159 2.01 -10.24 17.05
C GLU A 159 3.28 -10.49 16.22
N ILE A 160 3.61 -9.55 15.35
CA ILE A 160 4.83 -9.51 14.56
C ILE A 160 5.80 -8.57 15.26
N GLN A 161 6.85 -9.14 15.85
CA GLN A 161 7.90 -8.39 16.56
C GLN A 161 8.83 -7.60 15.61
N ILE A 162 8.25 -6.77 14.75
CA ILE A 162 8.87 -5.78 13.89
C ILE A 162 8.30 -4.41 14.30
N LEU A 163 9.17 -3.42 14.45
CA LEU A 163 8.77 -2.03 14.61
C LEU A 163 8.96 -1.34 13.27
N SER A 164 7.92 -0.68 12.77
CA SER A 164 8.02 0.24 11.64
C SER A 164 7.06 1.40 11.88
N VAL A 165 7.62 2.60 12.00
CA VAL A 165 6.87 3.84 12.30
C VAL A 165 7.26 4.90 11.29
N LEU A 166 6.27 5.39 10.56
CA LEU A 166 6.42 6.43 9.55
C LEU A 166 5.57 7.64 9.89
N THR A 167 6.18 8.82 9.86
CA THR A 167 5.48 10.10 10.06
C THR A 167 5.93 11.10 9.01
N VAL A 168 5.00 11.81 8.36
CA VAL A 168 5.35 12.87 7.42
C VAL A 168 5.70 14.14 8.18
N SER A 169 6.85 14.74 7.89
CA SER A 169 7.39 15.86 8.65
C SER A 169 7.49 17.15 7.84
N ASN A 170 7.57 17.08 6.50
CA ASN A 170 7.60 18.28 5.67
C ASN A 170 7.22 17.99 4.20
N LYS A 171 7.07 19.06 3.41
CA LYS A 171 7.13 19.01 1.94
C LYS A 171 8.59 19.18 1.51
N SER A 172 8.96 18.56 0.40
CA SER A 172 10.23 18.84 -0.28
C SER A 172 10.06 19.94 -1.33
N ASP A 173 11.17 20.42 -1.89
CA ASP A 173 11.18 21.42 -2.96
C ASP A 173 10.88 20.82 -4.36
N LYS A 174 10.44 19.56 -4.43
CA LYS A 174 10.12 18.92 -5.71
C LYS A 174 8.95 19.62 -6.39
N SER A 175 9.18 20.03 -7.64
CA SER A 175 8.10 20.50 -8.50
C SER A 175 7.17 19.34 -8.89
N VAL A 176 5.92 19.67 -9.21
CA VAL A 176 4.95 18.70 -9.75
C VAL A 176 5.51 17.93 -10.95
N LYS A 177 6.23 18.62 -11.86
CA LYS A 177 6.84 17.99 -13.02
C LYS A 177 7.89 16.93 -12.64
N GLN A 178 8.65 17.17 -11.58
CA GLN A 178 9.62 16.19 -11.07
C GLN A 178 8.89 15.00 -10.44
N ILE A 179 7.87 15.24 -9.60
CA ILE A 179 7.08 14.16 -8.99
C ILE A 179 6.49 13.25 -10.07
N VAL A 180 5.89 13.80 -11.12
CA VAL A 180 5.32 13.02 -12.23
C VAL A 180 6.40 12.23 -12.98
N ALA A 181 7.55 12.84 -13.28
CA ALA A 181 8.65 12.16 -13.95
C ALA A 181 9.24 11.00 -13.11
N ASP A 182 9.49 11.25 -11.83
CA ASP A 182 9.99 10.27 -10.87
C ASP A 182 8.98 9.13 -10.66
N THR A 183 7.68 9.44 -10.66
CA THR A 183 6.60 8.46 -10.56
C THR A 183 6.59 7.53 -11.78
N LYS A 184 6.77 8.06 -13.00
CA LYS A 184 6.87 7.23 -14.21
C LYS A 184 8.09 6.31 -14.18
N GLN A 185 9.24 6.82 -13.75
CA GLN A 185 10.45 6.01 -13.61
C GLN A 185 10.26 4.89 -12.60
N LEU A 186 9.64 5.20 -11.45
CA LEU A 186 9.34 4.21 -10.42
C LEU A 186 8.34 3.16 -10.93
N ALA A 187 7.31 3.57 -11.66
CA ALA A 187 6.37 2.66 -12.31
C ALA A 187 7.07 1.69 -13.27
N VAL A 188 7.99 2.19 -14.12
CA VAL A 188 8.79 1.37 -15.03
C VAL A 188 9.66 0.36 -14.27
N SER A 189 10.34 0.79 -13.20
CA SER A 189 11.16 -0.08 -12.34
C SER A 189 10.33 -1.21 -11.72
N HIS A 190 9.15 -0.90 -11.18
CA HIS A 190 8.24 -1.89 -10.62
C HIS A 190 7.73 -2.89 -11.66
N LEU A 191 7.37 -2.42 -12.86
CA LEU A 191 6.89 -3.29 -13.94
C LEU A 191 7.99 -4.18 -14.51
N ARG A 192 9.25 -3.72 -14.51
CA ARG A 192 10.44 -4.53 -14.84
C ARG A 192 10.78 -5.56 -13.76
N GLY A 193 10.14 -5.47 -12.59
CA GLY A 193 10.35 -6.42 -11.50
C GLY A 193 11.60 -6.13 -10.68
N GLU A 194 12.01 -4.87 -10.55
CA GLU A 194 13.18 -4.46 -9.76
C GLU A 194 12.91 -4.44 -8.24
N GLU A 195 12.02 -5.31 -7.76
CA GLU A 195 11.72 -5.48 -6.33
C GLU A 195 12.72 -6.40 -5.65
N TRP A 196 12.86 -6.25 -4.33
CA TRP A 196 13.74 -7.07 -3.49
C TRP A 196 13.33 -8.55 -3.36
N CYS A 197 12.06 -8.90 -3.64
CA CYS A 197 11.54 -10.25 -3.39
C CYS A 197 11.79 -11.25 -4.54
N GLU A 198 11.79 -12.55 -4.21
CA GLU A 198 11.97 -13.66 -5.18
C GLU A 198 10.66 -14.10 -5.87
N ASN A 199 9.53 -13.53 -5.48
CA ASN A 199 8.24 -13.84 -6.09
C ASN A 199 8.19 -13.38 -7.55
N ALA A 200 7.28 -13.97 -8.34
CA ALA A 200 6.98 -13.45 -9.68
C ALA A 200 6.49 -12.00 -9.54
N LYS A 201 7.17 -11.05 -10.16
CA LYS A 201 7.04 -9.61 -9.89
C LYS A 201 6.96 -8.78 -11.17
N GLY A 202 6.39 -7.58 -11.07
CA GLY A 202 6.11 -6.75 -12.23
C GLY A 202 5.23 -7.47 -13.26
N ILE A 203 5.56 -7.36 -14.55
CA ILE A 203 4.80 -8.02 -15.62
C ILE A 203 4.74 -9.55 -15.47
N ALA A 204 5.75 -10.19 -14.87
CA ALA A 204 5.76 -11.64 -14.68
C ALA A 204 4.72 -12.12 -13.66
N ALA A 205 4.21 -11.23 -12.79
CA ALA A 205 3.17 -11.56 -11.82
C ALA A 205 1.86 -11.99 -12.49
N TYR A 206 1.52 -11.42 -13.65
CA TYR A 206 0.35 -11.83 -14.43
C TYR A 206 0.40 -13.30 -14.82
N ASP A 207 1.56 -13.77 -15.29
CA ASP A 207 1.71 -15.17 -15.72
C ASP A 207 1.52 -16.13 -14.55
N MET A 208 2.01 -15.76 -13.36
CA MET A 208 1.80 -16.54 -12.14
C MET A 208 0.31 -16.58 -11.73
N LEU A 209 -0.39 -15.44 -11.77
CA LEU A 209 -1.83 -15.40 -11.48
C LEU A 209 -2.64 -16.22 -12.48
N CYS A 210 -2.40 -16.05 -13.78
CA CYS A 210 -3.09 -16.80 -14.82
C CYS A 210 -2.86 -18.31 -14.68
N LYS A 211 -1.63 -18.72 -14.35
CA LYS A 211 -1.30 -20.11 -14.05
C LYS A 211 -2.06 -20.62 -12.83
N PHE A 212 -2.06 -19.87 -11.72
CA PHE A 212 -2.81 -20.23 -10.51
C PHE A 212 -4.30 -20.40 -10.80
N ILE A 213 -4.92 -19.46 -11.52
CA ILE A 213 -6.34 -19.51 -11.88
C ILE A 213 -6.65 -20.77 -12.72
N SER A 214 -5.77 -21.09 -13.66
CA SER A 214 -5.96 -22.23 -14.56
C SER A 214 -5.77 -23.58 -13.87
N GLU A 215 -4.79 -23.69 -12.97
CA GLU A 215 -4.32 -24.97 -12.43
C GLU A 215 -4.78 -25.25 -11.00
N GLN A 216 -4.89 -24.22 -10.15
CA GLN A 216 -5.01 -24.36 -8.70
C GLN A 216 -6.27 -23.71 -8.10
N TYR A 217 -6.99 -22.88 -8.87
CA TYR A 217 -8.13 -22.15 -8.32
C TYR A 217 -9.34 -23.05 -8.04
N THR A 218 -9.69 -23.13 -6.77
CA THR A 218 -10.77 -23.92 -6.20
C THR A 218 -11.47 -23.11 -5.11
N SER A 219 -12.60 -23.58 -4.60
CA SER A 219 -13.39 -22.85 -3.59
C SER A 219 -12.64 -22.60 -2.29
N ASP A 220 -11.75 -23.50 -1.88
CA ASP A 220 -10.96 -23.41 -0.66
C ASP A 220 -9.87 -22.34 -0.70
N VAL A 221 -9.41 -21.96 -1.90
CA VAL A 221 -8.41 -20.90 -2.11
C VAL A 221 -9.02 -19.64 -2.73
N ALA A 222 -10.34 -19.57 -2.87
CA ALA A 222 -11.01 -18.50 -3.60
C ALA A 222 -10.76 -17.12 -2.99
N TRP A 223 -10.81 -17.05 -1.66
CA TRP A 223 -10.56 -15.83 -0.90
C TRP A 223 -9.14 -15.28 -1.09
N LYS A 224 -8.14 -16.15 -1.35
CA LYS A 224 -6.77 -15.71 -1.63
C LYS A 224 -6.70 -14.95 -2.95
N LEU A 225 -7.33 -15.50 -3.98
CA LEU A 225 -7.40 -14.83 -5.28
C LEU A 225 -8.20 -13.52 -5.18
N GLU A 226 -9.34 -13.53 -4.48
CA GLU A 226 -10.13 -12.33 -4.20
C GLU A 226 -9.27 -11.23 -3.56
N TYR A 227 -8.48 -11.59 -2.55
CA TYR A 227 -7.58 -10.66 -1.86
C TYR A 227 -6.54 -10.04 -2.80
N TYR A 228 -5.89 -10.86 -3.63
CA TYR A 228 -4.91 -10.40 -4.62
C TYR A 228 -5.53 -9.49 -5.69
N LEU A 229 -6.65 -9.91 -6.28
CA LEU A 229 -7.38 -9.12 -7.28
C LEU A 229 -7.87 -7.80 -6.67
N GLY A 230 -8.42 -7.85 -5.46
CA GLY A 230 -8.94 -6.70 -4.75
C GLY A 230 -7.85 -5.67 -4.43
N THR A 231 -6.72 -6.14 -3.88
CA THR A 231 -5.57 -5.30 -3.51
C THR A 231 -5.02 -4.57 -4.73
N TYR A 232 -4.74 -5.32 -5.81
CA TYR A 232 -4.16 -4.70 -7.00
C TYR A 232 -5.17 -3.84 -7.76
N ALA A 233 -6.43 -4.23 -7.89
CA ALA A 233 -7.45 -3.38 -8.51
C ALA A 233 -7.57 -2.01 -7.84
N ALA A 234 -7.63 -1.97 -6.50
CA ALA A 234 -7.68 -0.73 -5.75
C ALA A 234 -6.43 0.14 -5.98
N LEU A 235 -5.24 -0.47 -6.01
CA LEU A 235 -3.99 0.23 -6.32
C LEU A 235 -3.96 0.77 -7.75
N LYS A 236 -4.45 0.03 -8.75
CA LYS A 236 -4.49 0.49 -10.15
C LYS A 236 -5.44 1.67 -10.37
N TRP A 237 -6.47 1.82 -9.53
CA TRP A 237 -7.30 3.03 -9.53
C TRP A 237 -6.46 4.28 -9.24
N TYR A 238 -5.59 4.23 -8.23
CA TYR A 238 -4.71 5.35 -7.87
C TYR A 238 -3.70 5.68 -8.97
N ALA A 239 -3.15 4.67 -9.67
CA ALA A 239 -2.30 4.89 -10.84
C ALA A 239 -3.04 5.67 -11.94
N TRP A 240 -4.27 5.25 -12.27
CA TRP A 240 -5.08 5.94 -13.25
C TRP A 240 -5.42 7.38 -12.83
N GLN A 241 -5.90 7.57 -11.61
CA GLN A 241 -6.29 8.89 -11.12
C GLN A 241 -5.11 9.86 -11.07
N PHE A 242 -3.92 9.39 -10.69
CA PHE A 242 -2.70 10.20 -10.69
C PHE A 242 -2.40 10.72 -12.10
N PHE A 243 -2.28 9.85 -13.09
CA PHE A 243 -1.98 10.30 -14.46
C PHE A 243 -3.10 11.15 -15.05
N ASN A 244 -4.36 10.86 -14.73
CA ASN A 244 -5.49 11.68 -15.15
C ASN A 244 -5.44 13.10 -14.55
N LYS A 245 -5.15 13.22 -13.25
CA LYS A 245 -5.03 14.50 -12.53
C LYS A 245 -3.93 15.38 -13.11
N TYR A 246 -2.81 14.79 -13.53
CA TYR A 246 -1.66 15.50 -14.09
C TYR A 246 -1.67 15.59 -15.62
N GLU A 247 -2.80 15.29 -16.26
CA GLU A 247 -3.00 15.43 -17.71
C GLU A 247 -2.01 14.61 -18.56
N GLU A 248 -1.48 13.51 -18.00
CA GLU A 248 -0.61 12.55 -18.68
C GLU A 248 -1.46 11.60 -19.52
N LYS A 249 -2.04 12.13 -20.62
CA LYS A 249 -3.12 11.50 -21.40
C LYS A 249 -2.85 10.05 -21.77
N GLU A 250 -1.71 9.77 -22.40
CA GLU A 250 -1.37 8.40 -22.83
C GLU A 250 -1.24 7.45 -21.63
N CYS A 251 -0.64 7.92 -20.52
CA CYS A 251 -0.50 7.13 -19.29
C CYS A 251 -1.87 6.89 -18.63
N ALA A 252 -2.73 7.92 -18.61
CA ALA A 252 -4.06 7.86 -18.02
C ALA A 252 -4.96 6.87 -18.77
N GLU A 253 -4.96 6.91 -20.11
CA GLU A 253 -5.73 5.97 -20.94
C GLU A 253 -5.26 4.52 -20.74
N ILE A 254 -3.95 4.30 -20.64
CA ILE A 254 -3.39 2.98 -20.37
C ILE A 254 -3.85 2.48 -19.00
N TYR A 255 -3.65 3.27 -17.93
CA TYR A 255 -4.00 2.82 -16.58
C TYR A 255 -5.49 2.78 -16.32
N GLU A 256 -6.32 3.52 -17.06
CA GLU A 256 -7.77 3.33 -17.07
C GLU A 256 -8.13 1.92 -17.56
N SER A 257 -7.51 1.47 -18.66
CA SER A 257 -7.71 0.11 -19.19
C SER A 257 -7.22 -0.95 -18.21
N VAL A 258 -6.08 -0.71 -17.55
CA VAL A 258 -5.54 -1.61 -16.52
C VAL A 258 -6.51 -1.72 -15.35
N TYR A 259 -6.90 -0.59 -14.75
CA TYR A 259 -7.84 -0.55 -13.63
C TYR A 259 -9.16 -1.24 -13.97
N LYS A 260 -9.79 -0.91 -15.10
CA LYS A 260 -11.06 -1.52 -15.52
C LYS A 260 -10.96 -3.03 -15.68
N ALA A 261 -9.84 -3.53 -16.19
CA ALA A 261 -9.61 -4.97 -16.33
C ALA A 261 -9.45 -5.66 -14.96
N TRP A 262 -8.66 -5.07 -14.06
CA TRP A 262 -8.49 -5.59 -12.70
C TRP A 262 -9.77 -5.53 -11.87
N GLN A 263 -10.51 -4.43 -11.92
CA GLN A 263 -11.79 -4.29 -11.22
C GLN A 263 -12.80 -5.31 -11.71
N ALA A 264 -12.94 -5.49 -13.03
CA ALA A 264 -13.83 -6.51 -13.59
C ALA A 264 -13.40 -7.93 -13.16
N ALA A 265 -12.09 -8.22 -13.14
CA ALA A 265 -11.58 -9.51 -12.68
C ALA A 265 -11.92 -9.76 -11.21
N PHE A 266 -11.78 -8.75 -10.35
CA PHE A 266 -12.18 -8.80 -8.94
C PHE A 266 -13.70 -9.03 -8.79
N ASP A 267 -14.53 -8.26 -9.49
CA ASP A 267 -15.99 -8.35 -9.40
C ASP A 267 -16.49 -9.75 -9.82
N ILE A 268 -15.88 -10.33 -10.85
CA ILE A 268 -16.14 -11.71 -11.29
C ILE A 268 -15.62 -12.72 -10.27
N GLY A 269 -14.40 -12.54 -9.74
CA GLY A 269 -13.80 -13.45 -8.77
C GLY A 269 -14.58 -13.51 -7.45
N LYS A 270 -15.15 -12.38 -7.01
CA LYS A 270 -15.93 -12.26 -5.78
C LYS A 270 -17.34 -12.85 -5.90
N ASN A 271 -18.00 -12.67 -7.05
CA ASN A 271 -19.40 -13.06 -7.24
C ASN A 271 -19.57 -14.35 -8.07
N GLY A 272 -18.51 -14.81 -8.73
CA GLY A 272 -18.55 -15.90 -9.70
C GLY A 272 -18.44 -17.28 -9.08
N ASN A 273 -18.97 -18.28 -9.78
CA ASN A 273 -18.77 -19.67 -9.41
C ASN A 273 -17.36 -20.13 -9.84
N VAL A 274 -16.46 -20.25 -8.87
CA VAL A 274 -15.05 -20.64 -9.01
C VAL A 274 -14.82 -21.98 -9.71
N THR A 275 -15.84 -22.85 -9.77
CA THR A 275 -15.77 -24.15 -10.46
C THR A 275 -16.07 -24.06 -11.96
N ASN A 276 -16.61 -22.93 -12.43
CA ASN A 276 -16.96 -22.72 -13.82
C ASN A 276 -15.72 -22.34 -14.65
N LYS A 277 -15.37 -23.18 -15.62
CA LYS A 277 -14.24 -22.94 -16.53
C LYS A 277 -14.35 -21.63 -17.31
N LEU A 278 -15.57 -21.19 -17.66
CA LEU A 278 -15.78 -19.93 -18.37
C LEU A 278 -15.43 -18.73 -17.48
N VAL A 279 -15.79 -18.76 -16.20
CA VAL A 279 -15.44 -17.73 -15.21
C VAL A 279 -13.92 -17.62 -15.07
N LYS A 280 -13.23 -18.76 -14.97
CA LYS A 280 -11.76 -18.78 -14.90
C LYS A 280 -11.11 -18.17 -16.14
N GLN A 281 -11.60 -18.54 -17.33
CA GLN A 281 -11.10 -18.03 -18.59
C GLN A 281 -11.32 -16.51 -18.71
N GLU A 282 -12.47 -16.02 -18.28
CA GLU A 282 -12.80 -14.59 -18.33
C GLU A 282 -11.87 -13.77 -17.42
N ILE A 283 -11.58 -14.23 -16.20
CA ILE A 283 -10.61 -13.60 -15.31
C ILE A 283 -9.21 -13.59 -15.98
N VAL A 284 -8.78 -14.70 -16.56
CA VAL A 284 -7.49 -14.80 -17.27
C VAL A 284 -7.42 -13.81 -18.43
N ASP A 285 -8.46 -13.71 -19.25
CA ASP A 285 -8.50 -12.80 -20.39
C ASP A 285 -8.41 -11.33 -19.96
N LEU A 286 -9.07 -10.98 -18.86
CA LEU A 286 -8.99 -9.64 -18.24
C LEU A 286 -7.58 -9.34 -17.73
N LEU A 287 -6.95 -10.28 -17.02
CA LEU A 287 -5.57 -10.12 -16.55
C LEU A 287 -4.57 -10.00 -17.71
N MET A 288 -4.76 -10.75 -18.80
CA MET A 288 -3.93 -10.62 -20.00
C MET A 288 -4.14 -9.28 -20.72
N LYS A 289 -5.37 -8.75 -20.72
CA LYS A 289 -5.64 -7.39 -21.21
C LYS A 289 -4.89 -6.35 -20.38
N ALA A 290 -4.91 -6.45 -19.05
CA ALA A 290 -4.16 -5.57 -18.16
C ALA A 290 -2.65 -5.69 -18.39
N LYS A 291 -2.12 -6.91 -18.48
CA LYS A 291 -0.71 -7.18 -18.82
C LYS A 291 -0.28 -6.48 -20.10
N ASN A 292 -1.06 -6.62 -21.17
CA ASN A 292 -0.77 -5.99 -22.45
C ASN A 292 -0.81 -4.45 -22.38
N ALA A 293 -1.68 -3.89 -21.54
CA ALA A 293 -1.74 -2.45 -21.32
C ALA A 293 -0.52 -1.95 -20.53
N GLU A 294 -0.10 -2.62 -19.45
CA GLU A 294 1.12 -2.25 -18.72
C GLU A 294 2.40 -2.48 -19.55
N GLN A 295 2.41 -3.46 -20.47
CA GLN A 295 3.49 -3.60 -21.44
C GLN A 295 3.57 -2.38 -22.38
N LYS A 296 2.42 -1.87 -22.86
CA LYS A 296 2.41 -0.63 -23.65
C LYS A 296 2.92 0.58 -22.85
N PHE A 297 2.63 0.62 -21.54
CA PHE A 297 3.20 1.67 -20.68
C PHE A 297 4.72 1.55 -20.60
N LEU A 298 5.26 0.34 -20.43
CA LEU A 298 6.72 0.12 -20.47
C LEU A 298 7.34 0.59 -21.78
N ASP A 299 6.71 0.28 -22.91
CA ASP A 299 7.22 0.67 -24.24
C ASP A 299 7.14 2.19 -24.47
N TYR A 300 6.20 2.88 -23.81
CA TYR A 300 6.01 4.33 -23.91
C TYR A 300 6.90 5.12 -22.95
N ALA A 301 7.04 4.66 -21.71
CA ALA A 301 7.69 5.39 -20.62
C ALA A 301 9.11 4.92 -20.29
N GLY A 302 9.51 3.73 -20.75
CA GLY A 302 10.76 3.06 -20.40
C GLY A 302 11.88 3.20 -21.42
#